data_AF-Q0PQR8-F1
#
_entry.id   AF-Q0PQR8-F1
#
_cell.length_a   1.000
_cell.length_b   1.000
_cell.length_c   1.000
_cell.angle_alpha   90.00
_cell.angle_beta   90.00
_cell.angle_gamma   90.00
#
_symmetry.space_group_name_H-M   'P 1'
#
loop_
_entity.id
_entity.type
_entity.pdbx_description
1 polymer ?
#
loop_
_entity_poly.entity_id
_entity_poly.type
_entity_poly.pdbx_seq_one_letter_code
_entity_poly.pdbx_strand_id
1 'polypeptide(L)'
;SSSPPACHVNRACRCDDLLDINLSVTKKVATAVKQHAPDAFVILTTNPLDSIVYAFHKLSGLPAERIIGMAGALDTARFRTYIAMETGLSVKDVSCLVMGGHGPTMIPVTRTASVGGIPLTELLDQETIQRIVERTRNAGTEIVGLLGNGSALLQLRRRRHRDGRVLPEG
;
A
#
# COMPACT_ATOMS: atom_id res chain seq x y z
N SER A 1 26.51 -22.65 -31.61
CA SER A 1 25.05 -22.85 -31.52
C SER A 1 24.71 -23.41 -30.14
N SER A 2 24.33 -22.56 -29.20
CA SER A 2 23.91 -23.01 -27.87
C SER A 2 23.01 -21.96 -27.25
N SER A 3 21.71 -22.09 -27.52
CA SER A 3 20.61 -21.43 -26.83
C SER A 3 20.65 -21.73 -25.32
N PRO A 4 20.37 -20.76 -24.43
CA PRO A 4 20.23 -21.04 -23.00
C PRO A 4 18.93 -21.80 -22.72
N PRO A 5 18.86 -22.60 -21.65
CA PRO A 5 17.75 -23.51 -21.41
C PRO A 5 16.50 -22.74 -20.98
N ALA A 6 15.36 -23.16 -21.53
CA ALA A 6 14.05 -22.68 -21.12
C ALA A 6 13.79 -23.08 -19.65
N CYS A 7 13.56 -22.09 -18.80
CA CYS A 7 13.16 -22.32 -17.41
C CYS A 7 11.73 -22.87 -17.39
N HIS A 8 11.60 -24.14 -17.00
CA HIS A 8 10.33 -24.82 -16.83
C HIS A 8 9.58 -24.28 -15.61
N VAL A 9 8.32 -23.92 -15.85
CA VAL A 9 7.23 -23.68 -14.91
C VAL A 9 7.28 -24.67 -13.73
N ASN A 10 7.48 -24.17 -12.50
CA ASN A 10 6.65 -24.37 -11.30
C ASN A 10 7.50 -24.19 -10.02
N ARG A 11 7.17 -23.17 -9.19
CA ARG A 11 7.55 -22.88 -7.77
C ARG A 11 8.12 -21.46 -7.57
N ALA A 12 7.32 -20.63 -6.90
CA ALA A 12 7.69 -19.42 -6.15
C ALA A 12 8.71 -18.49 -6.83
N CYS A 13 8.23 -17.52 -7.62
CA CYS A 13 9.03 -16.37 -8.04
C CYS A 13 9.62 -15.69 -6.79
N ARG A 14 10.95 -15.77 -6.64
CA ARG A 14 11.68 -15.10 -5.57
C ARG A 14 11.56 -13.59 -5.76
N CYS A 15 11.56 -12.84 -4.65
CA CYS A 15 11.48 -11.38 -4.63
C CYS A 15 12.49 -10.67 -5.55
N ASP A 16 13.60 -11.32 -5.91
CA ASP A 16 14.63 -10.76 -6.78
C ASP A 16 14.19 -10.63 -8.25
N ASP A 17 13.47 -11.61 -8.81
CA ASP A 17 13.02 -11.55 -10.22
C ASP A 17 11.94 -10.48 -10.42
N LEU A 18 11.11 -10.23 -9.40
CA LEU A 18 10.11 -9.15 -9.41
C LEU A 18 10.74 -7.77 -9.31
N LEU A 19 11.89 -7.66 -8.63
CA LEU A 19 12.58 -6.39 -8.45
C LEU A 19 13.09 -5.86 -9.78
N ASP A 20 13.76 -6.68 -10.57
CA ASP A 20 14.32 -6.26 -11.87
C ASP A 20 13.22 -5.87 -12.87
N ILE A 21 12.13 -6.63 -12.91
CA ILE A 21 10.97 -6.32 -13.75
C ILE A 21 10.36 -4.97 -13.32
N ASN A 22 10.07 -4.80 -12.03
CA ASN A 22 9.44 -3.58 -11.54
C ASN A 22 10.37 -2.35 -11.66
N LEU A 23 11.68 -2.51 -11.52
CA LEU A 23 12.65 -1.45 -11.78
C LEU A 23 12.68 -1.06 -13.26
N SER A 24 12.62 -2.02 -14.18
CA SER A 24 12.58 -1.75 -15.62
C SER A 24 11.34 -0.94 -16.03
N VAL A 25 10.18 -1.29 -15.46
CA VAL A 25 8.92 -0.55 -15.67
C VAL A 25 9.00 0.83 -15.04
N THR A 26 9.50 0.92 -13.80
CA THR A 26 9.66 2.19 -13.08
C THR A 26 10.56 3.15 -13.84
N LYS A 27 11.64 2.67 -14.47
CA LYS A 27 12.52 3.49 -15.30
C LYS A 27 11.80 4.08 -16.50
N LYS A 28 10.98 3.29 -17.20
CA LYS A 28 10.17 3.77 -18.33
C LYS A 28 9.18 4.84 -17.88
N VAL A 29 8.46 4.59 -16.78
CA VAL A 29 7.48 5.54 -16.23
C VAL A 29 8.14 6.82 -15.73
N ALA A 30 9.25 6.73 -14.99
CA ALA A 30 9.99 7.89 -14.50
C ALA A 30 10.49 8.78 -15.64
N THR A 31 10.99 8.17 -16.73
CA THR A 31 11.45 8.90 -17.92
C THR A 31 10.29 9.62 -18.61
N ALA A 32 9.15 8.94 -18.77
CA ALA A 32 7.95 9.54 -19.35
C ALA A 32 7.41 10.69 -18.49
N VAL A 33 7.38 10.55 -17.17
CA VAL A 33 6.98 11.62 -16.24
C VAL A 33 7.91 12.81 -16.37
N LYS A 34 9.23 12.59 -16.43
CA LYS A 34 10.21 13.66 -16.62
C LYS A 34 9.97 14.45 -17.92
N GLN A 35 9.58 13.77 -18.99
CA GLN A 35 9.35 14.39 -20.30
C GLN A 35 8.00 15.09 -20.42
N HIS A 36 6.94 14.50 -19.86
CA HIS A 36 5.56 14.94 -20.10
C HIS A 36 4.91 15.63 -18.91
N ALA A 37 5.43 15.45 -17.69
CA ALA A 37 4.83 15.97 -16.46
C ALA A 37 5.91 16.32 -15.40
N PRO A 38 6.80 17.28 -15.68
CA PRO A 38 7.92 17.64 -14.81
C PRO A 38 7.50 18.25 -13.46
N ASP A 39 6.23 18.65 -13.31
CA ASP A 39 5.67 19.19 -12.06
C ASP A 39 4.68 18.23 -11.38
N ALA A 40 4.61 16.98 -11.81
CA ALA A 40 3.66 16.02 -11.26
C ALA A 40 3.90 15.72 -9.78
N PHE A 41 2.80 15.44 -9.06
CA PHE A 41 2.84 14.79 -7.76
C PHE A 41 2.59 13.29 -7.97
N VAL A 42 3.54 12.45 -7.54
CA VAL A 42 3.55 11.02 -7.84
C VAL A 42 3.31 10.20 -6.57
N ILE A 43 2.37 9.27 -6.66
CA ILE A 43 2.07 8.30 -5.60
C ILE A 43 2.43 6.92 -6.13
N LEU A 44 3.43 6.28 -5.52
CA LEU A 44 3.88 4.95 -5.89
C LEU A 44 3.25 3.91 -4.97
N THR A 45 2.74 2.82 -5.55
CA THR A 45 2.13 1.69 -4.83
C THR A 45 2.80 0.35 -5.16
N THR A 46 3.77 0.35 -6.07
CA THR A 46 4.44 -0.86 -6.56
C THR A 46 5.47 -1.35 -5.56
N ASN A 47 5.40 -2.64 -5.20
CA ASN A 47 6.38 -3.28 -4.33
C ASN A 47 7.60 -3.82 -5.10
N PRO A 48 8.79 -3.89 -4.46
CA PRO A 48 9.09 -3.42 -3.11
C PRO A 48 9.19 -1.89 -3.06
N LEU A 49 8.33 -1.27 -2.25
CA LEU A 49 8.01 0.17 -2.37
C LEU A 49 9.23 1.06 -2.16
N ASP A 50 10.05 0.80 -1.14
CA ASP A 50 11.19 1.65 -0.79
C ASP A 50 12.21 1.71 -1.94
N SER A 51 12.53 0.56 -2.53
CA SER A 51 13.45 0.47 -3.68
C SER A 51 12.88 1.17 -4.91
N ILE A 52 11.58 1.03 -5.17
CA ILE A 52 10.90 1.67 -6.29
C ILE A 52 10.84 3.19 -6.12
N VAL A 53 10.51 3.69 -4.93
CA VAL A 53 10.48 5.13 -4.61
C VAL A 53 11.88 5.73 -4.80
N TYR A 54 12.91 5.06 -4.28
CA TYR A 54 14.29 5.51 -4.43
C TYR A 54 14.73 5.57 -5.89
N ALA A 55 14.49 4.50 -6.66
CA ALA A 55 14.81 4.45 -8.08
C ALA A 55 14.03 5.52 -8.87
N PHE A 56 12.74 5.69 -8.60
CA PHE A 56 11.91 6.68 -9.26
C PHE A 56 12.38 8.11 -8.98
N HIS A 57 12.75 8.43 -7.74
CA HIS A 57 13.30 9.74 -7.38
C HIS A 57 14.59 10.03 -8.16
N LYS A 58 15.54 9.08 -8.22
CA LYS A 58 16.80 9.24 -8.96
C LYS A 58 16.61 9.41 -10.46
N LEU A 59 15.61 8.76 -11.05
CA LEU A 59 15.39 8.75 -12.50
C LEU A 59 14.48 9.89 -12.99
N SER A 60 13.44 10.25 -12.22
CA SER A 60 12.46 11.28 -12.60
C SER A 60 13.03 12.70 -12.49
N GLY A 61 13.96 12.94 -11.56
CA GLY A 61 14.49 14.29 -11.29
C GLY A 61 13.50 15.22 -10.59
N LEU A 62 12.36 14.70 -10.13
CA LEU A 62 11.40 15.42 -9.30
C LEU A 62 11.98 15.65 -7.89
N PRO A 63 11.63 16.75 -7.22
CA PRO A 63 12.00 16.94 -5.81
C PRO A 63 11.31 15.89 -4.93
N ALA A 64 12.02 15.43 -3.89
CA ALA A 64 11.55 14.36 -3.00
C ALA A 64 10.17 14.63 -2.37
N GLU A 65 9.85 15.89 -2.09
CA GLU A 65 8.56 16.33 -1.55
C GLU A 65 7.34 16.03 -2.46
N ARG A 66 7.58 15.77 -3.76
CA ARG A 66 6.53 15.45 -4.74
C ARG A 66 6.35 13.95 -5.00
N ILE A 67 7.12 13.12 -4.31
CA ILE A 67 7.13 11.67 -4.51
C ILE A 67 6.79 11.02 -3.18
N ILE A 68 5.65 10.34 -3.12
CA ILE A 68 5.24 9.58 -1.94
C ILE A 68 5.06 8.11 -2.27
N GLY A 69 5.58 7.24 -1.40
CA GLY A 69 5.26 5.82 -1.42
C GLY A 69 4.03 5.55 -0.54
N MET A 70 3.04 4.85 -1.06
CA MET A 70 1.86 4.43 -0.30
C MET A 70 1.89 2.93 -0.03
N ALA A 71 2.39 2.55 1.15
CA ALA A 71 2.26 1.20 1.72
C ALA A 71 1.40 1.21 2.99
N GLY A 72 1.75 2.04 3.97
CA GLY A 72 1.13 2.01 5.30
C GLY A 72 -0.36 2.40 5.35
N ALA A 73 -0.89 3.08 4.33
CA ALA A 73 -2.30 3.46 4.29
C ALA A 73 -3.23 2.24 4.18
N LEU A 74 -2.83 1.20 3.44
CA LEU A 74 -3.62 -0.02 3.30
C LEU A 74 -3.64 -0.82 4.59
N ASP A 75 -2.47 -1.00 5.20
CA ASP A 75 -2.33 -1.77 6.43
C ASP A 75 -2.98 -1.03 7.61
N THR A 76 -2.89 0.31 7.65
CA THR A 76 -3.66 1.13 8.59
C THR A 76 -5.16 0.97 8.38
N ALA A 77 -5.64 0.95 7.13
CA ALA A 77 -7.07 0.74 6.85
C ALA A 77 -7.57 -0.66 7.29
N ARG A 78 -6.74 -1.69 7.10
CA ARG A 78 -7.03 -3.06 7.60
C ARG A 78 -7.09 -3.10 9.11
N PHE A 79 -6.05 -2.59 9.78
CA PHE A 79 -5.99 -2.53 11.24
C PHE A 79 -7.21 -1.80 11.82
N ARG A 80 -7.57 -0.66 11.21
CA ARG A 80 -8.76 0.12 11.57
C ARG A 80 -10.06 -0.68 11.44
N THR A 81 -10.17 -1.47 10.37
CA THR A 81 -11.36 -2.29 10.12
C THR A 81 -11.48 -3.41 11.15
N TYR A 82 -10.38 -4.08 11.48
CA TYR A 82 -10.40 -5.15 12.48
C TYR A 82 -10.72 -4.63 13.89
N ILE A 83 -10.18 -3.46 14.28
CA ILE A 83 -10.55 -2.81 15.54
C ILE A 83 -12.05 -2.49 15.58
N ALA A 84 -12.59 -1.93 14.49
CA ALA A 84 -14.02 -1.63 14.40
C ALA A 84 -14.90 -2.89 14.50
N MET A 85 -14.48 -4.00 13.89
CA MET A 85 -15.20 -5.28 13.96
C MET A 85 -15.21 -5.86 15.38
N GLU A 86 -14.10 -5.78 16.11
CA GLU A 86 -13.98 -6.31 17.47
C GLU A 86 -14.69 -5.42 18.50
N THR A 87 -14.66 -4.10 18.31
CA THR A 87 -15.36 -3.15 19.20
C THR A 87 -16.84 -2.97 18.87
N GLY A 88 -17.29 -3.40 17.67
CA GLY A 88 -18.64 -3.14 17.17
C GLY A 88 -18.90 -1.66 16.83
N LEU A 89 -17.86 -0.82 16.84
CA LEU A 89 -17.96 0.62 16.62
C LEU A 89 -17.67 0.98 15.15
N SER A 90 -18.03 2.21 14.77
CA SER A 90 -17.81 2.69 13.41
C SER A 90 -16.32 2.80 13.08
N VAL A 91 -15.93 2.30 11.90
CA VAL A 91 -14.56 2.44 11.34
C VAL A 91 -14.14 3.91 11.25
N LYS A 92 -15.09 4.85 11.15
CA LYS A 92 -14.81 6.29 11.08
C LYS A 92 -14.29 6.86 12.40
N ASP A 93 -14.67 6.24 13.51
CA ASP A 93 -14.33 6.71 14.87
C ASP A 93 -13.03 6.08 15.36
N VAL A 94 -12.49 5.09 14.64
CA VAL A 94 -11.21 4.45 14.95
C VAL A 94 -10.06 5.29 14.38
N SER A 95 -9.18 5.75 15.26
CA SER A 95 -7.91 6.37 14.92
C SER A 95 -6.78 5.41 15.26
N CYS A 96 -5.98 5.04 14.27
CA CYS A 96 -4.84 4.14 14.45
C CYS A 96 -3.76 4.41 13.43
N LEU A 97 -2.53 3.98 13.71
CA LEU A 97 -1.39 4.14 12.83
C LEU A 97 -0.60 2.84 12.74
N VAL A 98 -0.22 2.49 11.52
CA VAL A 98 0.72 1.42 11.23
C VAL A 98 1.95 2.03 10.57
N MET A 99 3.13 1.70 11.11
CA MET A 99 4.42 2.14 10.60
C MET A 99 5.28 0.94 10.17
N GLY A 100 6.39 1.22 9.49
CA GLY A 100 7.32 0.20 9.01
C GLY A 100 6.96 -0.33 7.62
N GLY A 101 7.38 -1.56 7.35
CA GLY A 101 7.15 -2.24 6.07
C GLY A 101 5.81 -3.00 6.04
N HIS A 102 5.72 -3.96 5.11
CA HIS A 102 4.55 -4.84 4.97
C HIS A 102 4.81 -6.23 5.57
N GLY A 103 3.76 -6.88 6.08
CA GLY A 103 3.85 -8.23 6.65
C GLY A 103 4.65 -8.29 7.95
N PRO A 104 5.74 -9.08 8.05
CA PRO A 104 6.46 -9.30 9.30
C PRO A 104 7.23 -8.06 9.80
N THR A 105 7.55 -7.10 8.92
CA THR A 105 8.25 -5.85 9.28
C THR A 105 7.29 -4.71 9.66
N MET A 106 5.99 -5.00 9.72
CA MET A 106 4.97 -4.04 10.10
C MET A 106 4.94 -3.81 11.61
N ILE A 107 4.82 -2.53 12.00
CA ILE A 107 4.79 -2.05 13.38
C ILE A 107 3.46 -1.31 13.63
N PRO A 108 2.40 -2.00 14.12
CA PRO A 108 1.17 -1.34 14.53
C PRO A 108 1.37 -0.58 15.84
N VAL A 109 1.01 0.70 15.86
CA VAL A 109 1.23 1.58 17.02
C VAL A 109 -0.02 1.53 17.91
N THR A 110 -0.19 0.41 18.61
CA THR A 110 -1.35 0.15 19.49
C THR A 110 -1.51 1.20 20.58
N ARG A 111 -0.40 1.75 21.10
CA ARG A 111 -0.40 2.80 22.13
C ARG A 111 -1.15 4.08 21.72
N THR A 112 -1.10 4.43 20.44
CA THR A 112 -1.77 5.63 19.91
C THR A 112 -3.12 5.31 19.29
N ALA A 113 -3.52 4.04 19.27
CA ALA A 113 -4.80 3.63 18.73
C ALA A 113 -5.92 4.00 19.71
N SER A 114 -6.99 4.60 19.19
CA SER A 114 -8.17 5.00 19.95
C SER A 114 -9.43 4.82 19.13
N VAL A 115 -10.57 4.69 19.81
CA VAL A 115 -11.89 4.68 19.20
C VAL A 115 -12.74 5.76 19.86
N GLY A 116 -13.19 6.75 19.08
CA GLY A 116 -13.91 7.92 19.61
C GLY A 116 -13.08 8.74 20.61
N GLY A 117 -11.74 8.64 20.56
CA GLY A 117 -10.82 9.28 21.49
C GLY A 117 -10.48 8.46 22.75
N ILE A 118 -11.13 7.30 22.96
CA ILE A 118 -10.83 6.40 24.08
C ILE A 118 -9.67 5.47 23.68
N PRO A 119 -8.60 5.33 24.49
CA PRO A 119 -7.48 4.43 24.19
C PRO A 119 -7.92 2.99 23.98
N LEU A 120 -7.32 2.31 22.98
CA LEU A 120 -7.67 0.93 22.65
C LEU A 120 -7.47 -0.03 23.84
N THR A 121 -6.49 0.24 24.70
CA THR A 121 -6.17 -0.56 25.91
C THR A 121 -7.24 -0.49 27.00
N GLU A 122 -8.15 0.49 26.94
CA GLU A 122 -9.30 0.59 27.85
C GLU A 122 -10.52 -0.16 27.30
N LEU A 123 -10.57 -0.39 25.98
CA LEU A 123 -11.69 -1.03 25.30
C LEU A 123 -11.49 -2.54 25.10
N LEU A 124 -10.23 -2.96 24.91
CA LEU A 124 -9.87 -4.34 24.60
C LEU A 124 -8.72 -4.80 25.51
N ASP A 125 -8.74 -6.08 25.84
CA ASP A 125 -7.65 -6.75 26.54
C ASP A 125 -6.41 -6.91 25.63
N GLN A 126 -5.23 -7.08 26.24
CA GLN A 126 -3.98 -7.19 25.49
C GLN A 126 -3.96 -8.40 24.54
N GLU A 127 -4.62 -9.51 24.89
CA GLU A 127 -4.64 -10.71 24.04
C GLU A 127 -5.41 -10.45 22.75
N THR A 128 -6.59 -9.82 22.86
CA THR A 128 -7.38 -9.40 21.69
C THR A 128 -6.61 -8.41 20.82
N ILE A 129 -5.92 -7.43 21.41
CA ILE A 129 -5.10 -6.47 20.64
C ILE A 129 -3.99 -7.20 19.88
N GLN A 130 -3.29 -8.15 20.50
CA GLN A 130 -2.26 -8.95 19.83
C GLN A 130 -2.83 -9.80 18.70
N ARG A 131 -4.01 -10.40 18.89
CA ARG A 131 -4.73 -11.15 17.84
C ARG A 131 -5.04 -10.27 16.64
N ILE A 132 -5.50 -9.04 16.85
CA ILE A 132 -5.78 -8.08 15.78
C ILE A 132 -4.49 -7.68 15.04
N VAL A 133 -3.40 -7.44 15.78
CA VAL A 133 -2.08 -7.13 15.20
C VAL A 133 -1.60 -8.25 14.30
N GLU A 134 -1.69 -9.50 14.76
CA GLU A 134 -1.24 -10.66 14.01
C GLU A 134 -2.12 -10.91 12.77
N ARG A 135 -3.44 -10.74 12.91
CA ARG A 135 -4.35 -10.78 11.77
C ARG A 135 -4.02 -9.71 10.73
N THR A 136 -3.65 -8.50 11.17
CA THR A 136 -3.26 -7.41 10.26
C THR A 136 -2.00 -7.77 9.47
N ARG A 137 -1.00 -8.41 10.11
CA ARG A 137 0.21 -8.93 9.42
C ARG A 137 -0.12 -9.95 8.34
N ASN A 138 -1.10 -10.80 8.60
CA ASN A 138 -1.49 -11.89 7.71
C ASN A 138 -2.66 -11.52 6.77
N ALA A 139 -3.15 -10.27 6.80
CA ALA A 139 -4.28 -9.85 5.98
C ALA A 139 -3.99 -9.92 4.47
N GLY A 140 -2.72 -9.73 4.07
CA GLY A 140 -2.30 -9.87 2.67
C GLY A 140 -2.43 -11.32 2.17
N THR A 141 -2.00 -12.29 2.98
CA THR A 141 -2.10 -13.72 2.67
C THR A 141 -3.54 -14.22 2.79
N GLU A 142 -4.32 -13.72 3.75
CA GLU A 142 -5.76 -14.00 3.90
C GLU A 142 -6.52 -13.65 2.61
N ILE A 143 -6.31 -12.45 2.06
CA ILE A 143 -7.03 -12.00 0.87
C ILE A 143 -6.56 -12.74 -0.40
N VAL A 144 -5.26 -13.00 -0.54
CA VAL A 144 -4.74 -13.78 -1.68
C VAL A 144 -5.24 -15.22 -1.64
N GLY A 145 -5.33 -15.84 -0.46
CA GLY A 145 -5.89 -17.17 -0.27
C GLY A 145 -7.38 -17.26 -0.65
N LEU A 146 -8.15 -16.19 -0.44
CA LEU A 146 -9.56 -16.11 -0.81
C LEU A 146 -9.78 -15.78 -2.30
N LEU A 147 -8.91 -14.97 -2.91
CA LEU A 147 -9.05 -14.51 -4.31
C LEU A 147 -8.34 -15.39 -5.34
N GLY A 148 -7.46 -16.30 -4.92
CA GLY A 148 -6.72 -17.22 -5.79
C GLY A 148 -5.59 -16.53 -6.59
N ASN A 149 -5.91 -15.54 -7.43
CA ASN A 149 -4.98 -14.94 -8.41
C ASN A 149 -4.90 -13.39 -8.38
N GLY A 150 -5.40 -12.71 -7.34
CA GLY A 150 -5.41 -11.24 -7.25
C GLY A 150 -4.92 -10.70 -5.91
N SER A 151 -4.08 -9.66 -5.93
CA SER A 151 -3.70 -8.91 -4.73
C SER A 151 -4.71 -7.79 -4.45
N ALA A 152 -4.97 -7.56 -3.15
CA ALA A 152 -5.94 -6.57 -2.70
C ALA A 152 -5.48 -5.14 -3.05
N LEU A 153 -6.08 -4.53 -4.08
CA LEU A 153 -5.86 -3.12 -4.44
C LEU A 153 -6.98 -2.26 -3.85
N LEU A 154 -6.65 -1.37 -2.91
CA LEU A 154 -7.60 -0.37 -2.42
C LEU A 154 -7.71 0.77 -3.45
N GLN A 155 -8.85 0.82 -4.16
CA GLN A 155 -9.16 1.94 -5.07
C GLN A 155 -9.44 3.21 -4.26
N LEU A 156 -8.48 4.13 -4.23
CA LEU A 156 -8.67 5.52 -3.81
C LEU A 156 -9.48 6.28 -4.88
N ARG A 157 -10.80 6.17 -4.81
CA ARG A 157 -11.70 7.06 -5.56
C ARG A 157 -11.82 8.39 -4.82
N ARG A 158 -10.88 9.32 -5.02
CA ARG A 158 -11.14 10.73 -4.71
C ARG A 158 -12.02 11.30 -5.83
N ARG A 159 -13.29 11.60 -5.52
CA ARG A 159 -14.06 12.57 -6.33
C ARG A 159 -13.31 13.89 -6.26
N ARG A 160 -12.55 14.23 -7.30
CA ARG A 160 -12.17 15.63 -7.52
C ARG A 160 -13.45 16.35 -7.94
N HIS A 161 -14.03 17.11 -7.03
CA HIS A 161 -14.83 18.26 -7.42
C HIS A 161 -13.86 19.24 -8.08
N ARG A 162 -13.85 19.29 -9.41
CA ARG A 162 -13.14 20.32 -10.17
C ARG A 162 -14.19 20.96 -11.08
N ASP A 163 -14.54 22.19 -10.70
CA ASP A 163 -15.29 23.24 -11.40
C ASP A 163 -16.58 22.87 -12.15
N GLY A 164 -17.66 23.53 -11.70
CA GLY A 164 -18.97 23.55 -12.36
C GLY A 164 -18.95 24.34 -13.67
N ARG A 165 -18.42 23.73 -14.74
CA ARG A 165 -18.75 24.14 -16.11
C ARG A 165 -19.55 23.04 -16.78
N VAL A 166 -20.84 23.31 -16.94
CA VAL A 166 -21.70 22.62 -17.90
C VAL A 166 -21.19 22.99 -19.29
N LEU A 167 -20.77 22.00 -20.08
CA LEU A 167 -20.54 22.19 -21.51
C LEU A 167 -21.89 22.15 -22.22
N PRO A 168 -22.19 23.10 -23.13
CA PRO A 168 -23.43 23.08 -23.90
C PRO A 168 -23.40 21.95 -24.92
N GLU A 169 -24.48 21.19 -24.99
CA GLU A 169 -24.71 20.26 -26.09
C GLU A 169 -25.05 21.04 -27.36
N GLY A 170 -24.32 20.72 -28.44
CA GLY A 170 -24.59 21.12 -29.80
C GLY A 170 -24.19 19.97 -30.72
#